data_AF-A0A2S7T9B7-F1
#
_entry.id   AF-A0A2S7T9B7-F1
#
_cell.length_a   1.000
_cell.length_b   1.000
_cell.length_c   1.000
_cell.angle_alpha   90.00
_cell.angle_beta   90.00
_cell.angle_gamma   90.00
#
_symmetry.space_group_name_H-M   'P 1'
#
loop_
_entity.id
_entity.type
_entity.pdbx_description
1 polymer ?
#
loop_
_entity_poly.entity_id
_entity_poly.type
_entity_poly.pdbx_seq_one_letter_code
_entity_poly.pdbx_strand_id
1 'polypeptide(L)'
;MKIVLAPDKFKASLTGADFCRIVSGVLKGVKPDLEVTEIPLADGGDGTAEVLEARLGAERIEVNVSDPLFRPIQADYLFETRTKLAFIEMAKASGFALLNPSERNPMNTSSYGTGELIRDALQKGAKRIVLGIGGSATNDAGIGLAAALGYRFVDAQGVALSQVGKNLPHIHQIIRPENDLLDGVQIELACDVSNPFYGKEGAAYVYGPQKGASEQEVEYLDQGLQHLADLIKSDFGLDVQTVPGAGAAGGIGGGAVAFLGAKHRAGIELVKDLLDFDTQIKGADWIISGEGALDEQSFYGKTIKGVCDSAAALSIPVAVFCGHLDLTRQKQKEVGIAYATSINKPGQSLEEAIASTSKNLKDAVEQFAKESILEG
;
A
#
# COMPACT_ATOMS: atom_id res chain seq x y z
N MET A 1 -28.48 -10.24 15.29
CA MET A 1 -27.89 -10.21 13.94
C MET A 1 -26.58 -9.44 14.02
N LYS A 2 -25.51 -10.03 13.53
CA LYS A 2 -24.15 -9.50 13.54
C LYS A 2 -23.80 -8.95 12.16
N ILE A 3 -23.37 -7.70 12.11
CA ILE A 3 -22.95 -7.01 10.89
C ILE A 3 -21.51 -6.56 11.07
N VAL A 4 -20.67 -6.85 10.08
CA VAL A 4 -19.30 -6.34 10.01
C VAL A 4 -19.24 -5.23 8.97
N LEU A 5 -18.69 -4.08 9.35
CA LEU A 5 -18.38 -2.99 8.43
C LEU A 5 -16.91 -3.09 8.06
N ALA A 6 -16.59 -3.26 6.77
CA ALA A 6 -15.23 -3.45 6.28
C ALA A 6 -14.91 -2.59 5.05
N PRO A 7 -15.11 -1.25 5.09
CA PRO A 7 -14.91 -0.38 3.94
C PRO A 7 -13.44 -0.03 3.71
N ASP A 8 -13.14 0.39 2.49
CA ASP A 8 -11.99 1.25 2.17
C ASP A 8 -12.40 2.73 2.26
N LYS A 9 -11.43 3.63 2.14
CA LYS A 9 -11.68 5.07 2.01
C LYS A 9 -12.32 5.42 0.67
N PHE A 10 -13.17 6.44 0.70
CA PHE A 10 -13.66 7.11 -0.50
C PHE A 10 -12.68 8.25 -0.78
N LYS A 11 -11.80 8.06 -1.77
CA LYS A 11 -10.73 9.02 -2.09
C LYS A 11 -11.28 10.46 -2.17
N ALA A 12 -10.60 11.37 -1.48
CA ALA A 12 -10.96 12.79 -1.35
C ALA A 12 -12.34 13.09 -0.73
N SER A 13 -12.98 12.12 -0.06
CA SER A 13 -14.33 12.29 0.51
C SER A 13 -14.46 11.76 1.95
N LEU A 14 -14.46 10.43 2.15
CA LEU A 14 -14.64 9.81 3.47
C LEU A 14 -13.49 8.88 3.81
N THR A 15 -13.08 8.89 5.08
CA THR A 15 -12.23 7.84 5.62
C THR A 15 -13.04 6.54 5.82
N GLY A 16 -12.37 5.39 5.92
CA GLY A 16 -13.04 4.14 6.27
C GLY A 16 -13.72 4.20 7.65
N ALA A 17 -13.14 4.95 8.59
CA ALA A 17 -13.73 5.20 9.90
C ALA A 17 -15.00 6.06 9.81
N ASP A 18 -15.03 7.10 8.96
CA ASP A 18 -16.23 7.90 8.73
C ASP A 18 -17.36 7.08 8.10
N PHE A 19 -17.02 6.22 7.13
CA PHE A 19 -17.97 5.27 6.58
C PHE A 19 -18.57 4.40 7.68
N CYS A 20 -17.73 3.75 8.50
CA CYS A 20 -18.17 2.89 9.60
C CYS A 20 -19.12 3.62 10.54
N ARG A 21 -18.74 4.83 11.00
CA ARG A 21 -19.56 5.65 11.89
C ARG A 21 -20.92 5.99 11.29
N ILE A 22 -20.98 6.37 10.02
CA ILE A 22 -22.22 6.72 9.33
C ILE A 22 -23.13 5.49 9.21
N VAL A 23 -22.59 4.39 8.68
CA VAL A 23 -23.37 3.17 8.43
C VAL A 23 -23.84 2.53 9.74
N SER A 24 -22.98 2.45 10.74
CA SER A 24 -23.31 1.96 12.10
C SER A 24 -24.44 2.76 12.73
N GLY A 25 -24.39 4.10 12.61
CA GLY A 25 -25.44 4.98 13.11
C GLY A 25 -26.80 4.77 12.44
N VAL A 26 -26.81 4.61 11.12
CA VAL A 26 -28.04 4.32 10.35
C VAL A 26 -28.62 2.96 10.74
N LEU A 27 -27.79 1.91 10.73
CA LEU A 27 -28.22 0.55 11.05
C LEU A 27 -28.84 0.46 12.45
N LYS A 28 -28.19 1.06 13.46
CA LYS A 28 -28.71 1.08 14.84
C LYS A 28 -29.95 1.96 14.99
N GLY A 29 -30.11 2.99 14.16
CA GLY A 29 -31.33 3.79 14.10
C GLY A 29 -32.53 2.99 13.57
N VAL A 30 -32.29 2.07 12.64
CA VAL A 30 -33.32 1.17 12.07
C VAL A 30 -33.60 -0.01 12.99
N LYS A 31 -32.55 -0.64 13.57
CA LYS A 31 -32.66 -1.81 14.44
C LYS A 31 -31.62 -1.73 15.59
N PRO A 32 -32.03 -1.27 16.80
CA PRO A 32 -31.10 -0.96 17.89
C PRO A 32 -30.31 -2.15 18.47
N ASP A 33 -30.82 -3.38 18.31
CA ASP A 33 -30.22 -4.61 18.83
C ASP A 33 -29.17 -5.25 17.89
N LEU A 34 -28.82 -4.58 16.79
CA LEU A 34 -27.75 -5.03 15.89
C LEU A 34 -26.38 -4.99 16.57
N GLU A 35 -25.65 -6.09 16.46
CA GLU A 35 -24.24 -6.16 16.80
C GLU A 35 -23.43 -5.68 15.58
N VAL A 36 -22.82 -4.49 15.67
CA VAL A 36 -22.05 -3.89 14.58
C VAL A 36 -20.57 -3.86 14.96
N THR A 37 -19.74 -4.55 14.17
CA THR A 37 -18.27 -4.55 14.31
C THR A 37 -17.65 -3.71 13.20
N GLU A 38 -16.88 -2.69 13.56
CA GLU A 38 -16.33 -1.69 12.61
C GLU A 38 -14.86 -1.95 12.31
N ILE A 39 -14.53 -2.58 11.18
CA ILE A 39 -13.18 -2.97 10.76
C ILE A 39 -12.80 -2.22 9.47
N PRO A 40 -12.55 -0.89 9.52
CA PRO A 40 -12.07 -0.18 8.33
C PRO A 40 -10.79 -0.86 7.83
N LEU A 41 -10.70 -1.04 6.51
CA LEU A 41 -9.59 -1.68 5.82
C LEU A 41 -8.83 -0.65 4.96
N ALA A 42 -7.73 -1.10 4.39
CA ALA A 42 -6.93 -0.38 3.41
C ALA A 42 -6.18 -1.40 2.53
N ASP A 43 -5.60 -0.92 1.44
CA ASP A 43 -4.88 -1.73 0.45
C ASP A 43 -3.35 -1.69 0.65
N GLY A 44 -2.83 -1.18 1.77
CA GLY A 44 -1.39 -1.04 2.00
C GLY A 44 -0.79 0.24 1.40
N GLY A 45 -1.60 1.05 0.71
CA GLY A 45 -1.25 2.40 0.30
C GLY A 45 -1.55 3.46 1.35
N ASP A 46 -1.70 4.70 0.89
CA ASP A 46 -2.05 5.87 1.71
C ASP A 46 -3.27 5.59 2.60
N GLY A 47 -3.27 6.04 3.85
CA GLY A 47 -4.38 5.81 4.79
C GLY A 47 -4.30 4.48 5.56
N THR A 48 -3.38 3.57 5.19
CA THR A 48 -3.21 2.30 5.91
C THR A 48 -2.67 2.52 7.32
N ALA A 49 -1.75 3.48 7.50
CA ALA A 49 -1.23 3.82 8.81
C ALA A 49 -2.36 4.21 9.78
N GLU A 50 -3.25 5.11 9.38
CA GLU A 50 -4.36 5.58 10.22
C GLU A 50 -5.31 4.44 10.62
N VAL A 51 -5.55 3.49 9.71
CA VAL A 51 -6.34 2.28 9.99
C VAL A 51 -5.65 1.39 11.02
N LEU A 52 -4.35 1.15 10.87
CA LEU A 52 -3.58 0.28 11.76
C LEU A 52 -3.35 0.93 13.13
N GLU A 53 -3.07 2.23 13.20
CA GLU A 53 -2.89 2.99 14.44
C GLU A 53 -4.12 2.86 15.34
N ALA A 54 -5.32 3.07 14.78
CA ALA A 54 -6.57 3.00 15.52
C ALA A 54 -6.90 1.60 16.06
N ARG A 55 -6.39 0.53 15.43
CA ARG A 55 -6.77 -0.85 15.74
C ARG A 55 -5.71 -1.66 16.48
N LEU A 56 -4.43 -1.41 16.20
CA LEU A 56 -3.32 -2.16 16.78
C LEU A 56 -2.83 -1.58 18.10
N GLY A 57 -3.22 -0.35 18.45
CA GLY A 57 -2.62 0.37 19.57
C GLY A 57 -1.15 0.68 19.32
N ALA A 58 -0.77 0.80 18.04
CA ALA A 58 0.59 1.17 17.64
C ALA A 58 0.84 2.64 17.96
N GLU A 59 2.05 2.94 18.39
CA GLU A 59 2.50 4.31 18.64
C GLU A 59 3.14 4.89 17.39
N ARG A 60 2.85 6.16 17.11
CA ARG A 60 3.52 6.90 16.04
C ARG A 60 4.88 7.38 16.52
N ILE A 61 5.92 6.95 15.81
CA ILE A 61 7.31 7.29 16.10
C ILE A 61 7.81 8.30 15.08
N GLU A 62 8.20 9.48 15.54
CA GLU A 62 8.83 10.51 14.72
C GLU A 62 10.35 10.33 14.67
N VAL A 63 10.93 10.46 13.47
CA VAL A 63 12.37 10.30 13.22
C VAL A 63 12.83 11.37 12.23
N ASN A 64 14.00 11.95 12.48
CA ASN A 64 14.67 12.79 11.49
C ASN A 64 15.35 11.90 10.44
N VAL A 65 14.93 12.04 9.19
CA VAL A 65 15.42 11.24 8.06
C VAL A 65 15.71 12.13 6.86
N SER A 66 16.32 11.53 5.85
CA SER A 66 16.63 12.17 4.58
C SER A 66 15.43 12.10 3.63
N ASP A 67 15.02 13.21 3.04
CA ASP A 67 14.04 13.24 1.96
C ASP A 67 14.63 12.68 0.65
N PRO A 68 13.86 12.61 -0.47
CA PRO A 68 14.38 12.08 -1.73
C PRO A 68 15.63 12.80 -2.25
N LEU A 69 15.89 14.04 -1.86
CA LEU A 69 17.05 14.85 -2.27
C LEU A 69 18.12 14.96 -1.16
N PHE A 70 18.08 14.07 -0.16
CA PHE A 70 18.98 14.03 1.00
C PHE A 70 18.87 15.23 1.96
N ARG A 71 17.77 15.98 1.91
CA ARG A 71 17.51 17.07 2.86
C ARG A 71 16.92 16.50 4.14
N PRO A 72 17.25 17.03 5.33
CA PRO A 72 16.68 16.55 6.57
C PRO A 72 15.19 16.93 6.65
N ILE A 73 14.35 15.95 6.97
CA ILE A 73 12.92 16.10 7.24
C ILE A 73 12.53 15.29 8.46
N GLN A 74 11.41 15.65 9.06
CA GLN A 74 10.76 14.81 10.05
C GLN A 74 9.77 13.89 9.33
N ALA A 75 9.89 12.59 9.55
CA ALA A 75 8.97 11.57 9.06
C ALA A 75 8.55 10.67 10.23
N ASP A 76 7.54 9.84 9.99
CA ASP A 76 7.00 8.96 11.01
C ASP A 76 6.73 7.54 10.50
N TYR A 77 6.65 6.60 11.43
CA TYR A 77 6.16 5.25 11.21
C TYR A 77 5.39 4.76 12.45
N LEU A 78 4.63 3.67 12.32
CA LEU A 78 3.90 3.08 13.45
C LEU A 78 4.68 1.92 14.05
N PHE A 79 4.71 1.85 15.38
CA PHE A 79 5.36 0.78 16.13
C PHE A 79 4.43 0.18 17.18
N GLU A 80 4.17 -1.12 17.08
CA GLU A 80 3.41 -1.86 18.09
C GLU A 80 4.36 -2.66 19.00
N THR A 81 4.46 -2.22 20.25
CA THR A 81 5.48 -2.68 21.20
C THR A 81 5.36 -4.15 21.58
N ARG A 82 4.15 -4.72 21.63
CA ARG A 82 3.90 -6.10 22.10
C ARG A 82 4.30 -7.13 21.05
N THR A 83 3.92 -6.92 19.80
CA THR A 83 4.20 -7.80 18.66
C THR A 83 5.52 -7.44 17.97
N LYS A 84 6.14 -6.31 18.34
CA LYS A 84 7.36 -5.79 17.70
C LYS A 84 7.17 -5.58 16.20
N LEU A 85 5.98 -5.14 15.82
CA LEU A 85 5.60 -4.79 14.46
C LEU A 85 5.91 -3.32 14.20
N ALA A 86 6.61 -3.04 13.11
CA ALA A 86 6.70 -1.70 12.53
C ALA A 86 5.94 -1.64 11.21
N PHE A 87 5.08 -0.63 11.03
CA PHE A 87 4.47 -0.31 9.74
C PHE A 87 5.07 0.99 9.23
N ILE A 88 5.75 0.91 8.08
CA ILE A 88 6.50 2.00 7.48
C ILE A 88 5.90 2.30 6.11
N GLU A 89 5.48 3.54 5.89
CA GLU A 89 5.11 4.04 4.57
C GLU A 89 6.31 4.76 3.95
N MET A 90 6.85 4.23 2.86
CA MET A 90 8.03 4.83 2.22
C MET A 90 7.77 6.29 1.81
N ALA A 91 6.51 6.63 1.47
CA ALA A 91 6.16 7.95 0.97
C ALA A 91 6.46 9.07 1.98
N LYS A 92 6.49 8.75 3.28
CA LYS A 92 6.80 9.71 4.36
C LYS A 92 8.26 10.18 4.32
N ALA A 93 9.18 9.36 3.81
CA ALA A 93 10.60 9.70 3.70
C ALA A 93 11.08 9.86 2.24
N SER A 94 10.46 9.14 1.31
CA SER A 94 10.95 8.99 -0.07
C SER A 94 9.81 9.16 -1.09
N GLY A 95 8.74 9.86 -0.72
CA GLY A 95 7.55 10.06 -1.53
C GLY A 95 7.58 11.30 -2.41
N PHE A 96 6.81 11.24 -3.49
CA PHE A 96 6.69 12.31 -4.49
C PHE A 96 6.02 13.59 -3.96
N ALA A 97 5.20 13.47 -2.90
CA ALA A 97 4.55 14.60 -2.23
C ALA A 97 5.55 15.49 -1.46
N LEU A 98 6.76 14.99 -1.19
CA LEU A 98 7.84 15.73 -0.52
C LEU A 98 8.58 16.69 -1.48
N LEU A 99 8.31 16.59 -2.79
CA LEU A 99 9.00 17.34 -3.82
C LEU A 99 8.05 18.32 -4.52
N ASN A 100 8.54 19.54 -4.74
CA ASN A 100 7.90 20.47 -5.64
C ASN A 100 7.91 19.91 -7.08
N PRO A 101 6.94 20.28 -7.93
CA PRO A 101 6.89 19.83 -9.31
C PRO A 101 8.21 19.99 -10.09
N SER A 102 8.94 21.08 -9.87
CA SER A 102 10.23 21.38 -10.52
C SER A 102 11.41 20.58 -9.97
N GLU A 103 11.28 19.95 -8.81
CA GLU A 103 12.34 19.16 -8.15
C GLU A 103 12.31 17.68 -8.55
N ARG A 104 11.24 17.26 -9.23
CA ARG A 104 10.99 15.87 -9.59
C ARG A 104 11.92 15.45 -10.72
N ASN A 105 12.98 14.74 -10.35
CA ASN A 105 13.85 14.06 -11.30
C ASN A 105 14.36 12.74 -10.69
N PRO A 106 13.88 11.57 -11.18
CA PRO A 106 14.21 10.27 -10.61
C PRO A 106 15.68 9.85 -10.82
N MET A 107 16.43 10.59 -11.65
CA MET A 107 17.88 10.43 -11.79
C MET A 107 18.63 10.78 -10.50
N ASN A 108 18.08 11.72 -9.71
CA ASN A 108 18.77 12.32 -8.56
C ASN A 108 18.08 12.02 -7.21
N THR A 109 16.96 11.33 -7.20
CA THR A 109 16.24 11.00 -5.96
C THR A 109 16.69 9.67 -5.37
N SER A 110 16.62 9.55 -4.05
CA SER A 110 17.06 8.38 -3.28
C SER A 110 16.00 7.86 -2.31
N SER A 111 15.99 6.55 -2.08
CA SER A 111 15.18 5.87 -1.06
C SER A 111 15.86 5.81 0.31
N TYR A 112 16.99 6.51 0.49
CA TYR A 112 17.82 6.46 1.71
C TYR A 112 17.03 6.69 2.99
N GLY A 113 16.19 7.73 3.06
CA GLY A 113 15.36 8.00 4.24
C GLY A 113 14.40 6.88 4.62
N THR A 114 13.90 6.10 3.65
CA THR A 114 13.08 4.92 3.95
C THR A 114 13.92 3.87 4.71
N GLY A 115 15.16 3.67 4.31
CA GLY A 115 16.07 2.79 5.06
C GLY A 115 16.45 3.35 6.44
N GLU A 116 16.44 4.67 6.63
CA GLU A 116 16.62 5.28 7.95
C GLU A 116 15.44 5.01 8.90
N LEU A 117 14.19 5.03 8.39
CA LEU A 117 13.01 4.62 9.14
C LEU A 117 13.11 3.13 9.57
N ILE A 118 13.51 2.26 8.64
CA ILE A 118 13.73 0.83 8.92
C ILE A 118 14.80 0.66 10.00
N ARG A 119 15.93 1.38 9.88
CA ARG A 119 17.02 1.35 10.86
C ARG A 119 16.54 1.76 12.25
N ASP A 120 15.77 2.83 12.37
CA ASP A 120 15.23 3.25 13.67
C ASP A 120 14.27 2.19 14.24
N ALA A 121 13.37 1.63 13.43
CA ALA A 121 12.48 0.55 13.85
C ALA A 121 13.24 -0.67 14.37
N LEU A 122 14.31 -1.08 13.68
CA LEU A 122 15.20 -2.16 14.11
C LEU A 122 15.89 -1.85 15.44
N GLN A 123 16.36 -0.61 15.63
CA GLN A 123 16.96 -0.17 16.90
C GLN A 123 15.96 -0.19 18.07
N LYS A 124 14.66 0.01 17.79
CA LYS A 124 13.58 -0.17 18.78
C LYS A 124 13.18 -1.64 18.99
N GLY A 125 13.83 -2.56 18.28
CA GLY A 125 13.64 -4.00 18.43
C GLY A 125 12.51 -4.57 17.58
N ALA A 126 12.17 -3.94 16.46
CA ALA A 126 11.25 -4.52 15.48
C ALA A 126 11.69 -5.93 15.08
N LYS A 127 10.74 -6.86 15.02
CA LYS A 127 10.93 -8.24 14.55
C LYS A 127 10.10 -8.54 13.31
N ARG A 128 9.08 -7.72 13.05
CA ARG A 128 8.30 -7.74 11.82
C ARG A 128 8.20 -6.31 11.30
N ILE A 129 8.53 -6.10 10.04
CA ILE A 129 8.42 -4.81 9.36
C ILE A 129 7.53 -4.99 8.15
N VAL A 130 6.49 -4.18 8.10
CA VAL A 130 5.64 -4.03 6.93
C VAL A 130 6.02 -2.73 6.25
N LEU A 131 6.40 -2.82 4.98
CA LEU A 131 6.80 -1.68 4.16
C LEU A 131 5.75 -1.43 3.08
N GLY A 132 5.02 -0.33 3.19
CA GLY A 132 4.17 0.21 2.13
C GLY A 132 5.00 1.04 1.15
N ILE A 133 5.02 0.64 -0.13
CA ILE A 133 5.87 1.28 -1.17
C ILE A 133 5.10 2.18 -2.15
N GLY A 134 3.85 2.50 -1.87
CA GLY A 134 3.09 3.46 -2.67
C GLY A 134 3.73 4.86 -2.70
N GLY A 135 3.48 5.63 -3.76
CA GLY A 135 3.76 7.07 -3.79
C GLY A 135 5.24 7.50 -3.89
N SER A 136 6.16 6.59 -4.27
CA SER A 136 7.61 6.86 -4.38
C SER A 136 7.98 8.04 -5.31
N ALA A 137 9.03 8.79 -4.95
CA ALA A 137 9.71 9.77 -5.82
C ALA A 137 10.91 9.20 -6.60
N THR A 138 11.29 7.95 -6.34
CA THR A 138 12.62 7.41 -6.62
C THR A 138 12.63 6.45 -7.80
N ASN A 139 13.78 6.30 -8.46
CA ASN A 139 14.07 5.20 -9.37
C ASN A 139 15.52 4.71 -9.16
N ASP A 140 15.85 4.48 -7.90
CA ASP A 140 17.17 4.06 -7.42
C ASP A 140 17.25 2.57 -7.11
N ALA A 141 16.21 1.79 -7.47
CA ALA A 141 16.18 0.34 -7.29
C ALA A 141 16.35 -0.14 -5.83
N GLY A 142 16.10 0.73 -4.85
CA GLY A 142 16.29 0.41 -3.43
C GLY A 142 17.75 0.45 -2.94
N ILE A 143 18.70 0.93 -3.75
CA ILE A 143 20.10 1.06 -3.30
C ILE A 143 20.25 2.10 -2.18
N GLY A 144 19.42 3.15 -2.16
CA GLY A 144 19.38 4.13 -1.06
C GLY A 144 18.96 3.49 0.24
N LEU A 145 17.82 2.82 0.22
CA LEU A 145 17.28 2.07 1.35
C LEU A 145 18.29 1.05 1.88
N ALA A 146 18.93 0.27 1.00
CA ALA A 146 19.94 -0.71 1.39
C ALA A 146 21.18 -0.04 2.03
N ALA A 147 21.62 1.09 1.48
CA ALA A 147 22.79 1.80 2.02
C ALA A 147 22.58 2.34 3.43
N ALA A 148 21.37 2.82 3.75
CA ALA A 148 21.03 3.25 5.12
C ALA A 148 21.12 2.11 6.14
N LEU A 149 21.05 0.85 5.67
CA LEU A 149 21.21 -0.38 6.45
C LEU A 149 22.63 -0.97 6.38
N GLY A 150 23.57 -0.25 5.76
CA GLY A 150 25.01 -0.58 5.79
C GLY A 150 25.58 -1.20 4.51
N TYR A 151 24.76 -1.40 3.46
CA TYR A 151 25.30 -1.76 2.15
C TYR A 151 26.12 -0.61 1.55
N ARG A 152 27.12 -0.94 0.73
CA ARG A 152 27.85 0.06 -0.06
C ARG A 152 27.90 -0.35 -1.52
N PHE A 153 27.71 0.62 -2.40
CA PHE A 153 27.77 0.45 -3.84
C PHE A 153 28.96 1.26 -4.35
N VAL A 154 29.92 0.59 -4.99
CA VAL A 154 31.17 1.22 -5.42
C VAL A 154 31.37 1.07 -6.93
N ASP A 155 32.07 2.01 -7.53
CA ASP A 155 32.47 1.96 -8.94
C ASP A 155 33.68 1.04 -9.16
N ALA A 156 34.16 0.96 -10.42
CA ALA A 156 35.30 0.12 -10.80
C ALA A 156 36.64 0.54 -10.16
N GLN A 157 36.71 1.74 -9.56
CA GLN A 157 37.87 2.23 -8.83
C GLN A 157 37.71 2.00 -7.31
N GLY A 158 36.60 1.41 -6.87
CA GLY A 158 36.28 1.20 -5.45
C GLY A 158 35.78 2.46 -4.75
N VAL A 159 35.40 3.51 -5.49
CA VAL A 159 34.87 4.76 -4.92
C VAL A 159 33.38 4.58 -4.68
N ALA A 160 32.91 5.01 -3.51
CA ALA A 160 31.50 4.94 -3.14
C ALA A 160 30.66 5.86 -4.03
N LEU A 161 29.58 5.31 -4.60
CA LEU A 161 28.61 6.02 -5.40
C LEU A 161 27.49 6.58 -4.52
N SER A 162 26.98 7.76 -4.87
CA SER A 162 25.73 8.24 -4.26
C SER A 162 24.56 7.35 -4.69
N GLN A 163 23.59 7.17 -3.79
CA GLN A 163 22.54 6.16 -3.94
C GLN A 163 21.34 6.68 -4.71
N VAL A 164 21.56 7.02 -5.98
CA VAL A 164 20.56 7.61 -6.87
C VAL A 164 20.51 6.88 -8.21
N GLY A 165 19.38 6.98 -8.91
CA GLY A 165 19.11 6.25 -10.15
C GLY A 165 20.19 6.43 -11.23
N LYS A 166 20.74 7.63 -11.40
CA LYS A 166 21.78 7.89 -12.42
C LYS A 166 23.09 7.12 -12.21
N ASN A 167 23.33 6.63 -10.99
CA ASN A 167 24.56 5.89 -10.69
C ASN A 167 24.41 4.38 -10.87
N LEU A 168 23.19 3.89 -11.12
CA LEU A 168 22.94 2.45 -11.28
C LEU A 168 23.86 1.78 -12.31
N PRO A 169 24.06 2.33 -13.54
CA PRO A 169 24.96 1.71 -14.52
C PRO A 169 26.44 1.72 -14.13
N HIS A 170 26.82 2.50 -13.12
CA HIS A 170 28.21 2.69 -12.70
C HIS A 170 28.61 1.79 -11.53
N ILE A 171 27.66 1.09 -10.91
CA ILE A 171 27.93 0.18 -9.81
C ILE A 171 28.79 -0.98 -10.35
N HIS A 172 29.97 -1.17 -9.79
CA HIS A 172 30.83 -2.30 -10.12
C HIS A 172 30.72 -3.43 -9.10
N GLN A 173 30.54 -3.08 -7.82
CA GLN A 173 30.49 -4.05 -6.74
C GLN A 173 29.49 -3.63 -5.65
N ILE A 174 28.78 -4.62 -5.11
CA ILE A 174 27.90 -4.49 -3.96
C ILE A 174 28.63 -5.06 -2.73
N ILE A 175 28.91 -4.20 -1.75
CA ILE A 175 29.57 -4.58 -0.49
C ILE A 175 28.50 -4.70 0.59
N ARG A 176 28.38 -5.90 1.18
CA ARG A 176 27.44 -6.19 2.27
C ARG A 176 27.95 -5.62 3.60
N PRO A 177 27.06 -5.23 4.54
CA PRO A 177 27.49 -4.84 5.89
C PRO A 177 28.10 -6.03 6.63
N GLU A 178 29.04 -5.76 7.55
CA GLU A 178 29.63 -6.79 8.42
C GLU A 178 28.62 -7.33 9.46
N ASN A 179 27.75 -6.45 9.94
CA ASN A 179 26.68 -6.80 10.88
C ASN A 179 25.33 -6.77 10.15
N ASP A 180 24.67 -7.93 10.12
CA ASP A 180 23.33 -8.02 9.52
C ASP A 180 22.28 -7.54 10.51
N LEU A 181 21.83 -6.29 10.35
CA LEU A 181 20.75 -5.70 11.15
C LEU A 181 19.40 -6.40 10.95
N LEU A 182 19.26 -7.21 9.90
CA LEU A 182 18.02 -7.85 9.49
C LEU A 182 17.93 -9.29 9.97
N ASP A 183 18.96 -9.81 10.65
CA ASP A 183 18.97 -11.18 11.15
C ASP A 183 17.76 -11.44 12.08
N GLY A 184 16.98 -12.46 11.73
CA GLY A 184 15.75 -12.84 12.42
C GLY A 184 14.59 -11.84 12.30
N VAL A 185 14.64 -10.88 11.37
CA VAL A 185 13.57 -9.92 11.12
C VAL A 185 12.74 -10.34 9.90
N GLN A 186 11.42 -10.37 10.05
CA GLN A 186 10.51 -10.62 8.94
C GLN A 186 10.16 -9.30 8.25
N ILE A 187 10.41 -9.20 6.95
CA ILE A 187 10.09 -8.00 6.18
C ILE A 187 9.06 -8.37 5.12
N GLU A 188 7.94 -7.67 5.14
CA GLU A 188 6.83 -7.85 4.20
C GLU A 188 6.61 -6.56 3.42
N LEU A 189 6.50 -6.69 2.11
CA LEU A 189 6.32 -5.57 1.20
C LEU A 189 4.88 -5.56 0.72
N ALA A 190 4.14 -4.50 1.04
CA ALA A 190 2.78 -4.29 0.53
C ALA A 190 2.87 -3.72 -0.89
N CYS A 191 2.51 -4.55 -1.88
CA CYS A 191 2.60 -4.20 -3.29
C CYS A 191 1.47 -4.88 -4.09
N ASP A 192 0.69 -4.07 -4.81
CA ASP A 192 -0.46 -4.55 -5.61
C ASP A 192 -0.20 -4.49 -7.13
N VAL A 193 1.03 -4.18 -7.53
CA VAL A 193 1.43 -4.15 -8.94
C VAL A 193 2.35 -5.32 -9.26
N SER A 194 2.27 -5.84 -10.48
CA SER A 194 3.08 -6.98 -10.93
C SER A 194 4.22 -6.59 -11.87
N ASN A 195 4.39 -5.31 -12.17
CA ASN A 195 5.38 -4.79 -13.10
C ASN A 195 6.79 -5.35 -12.82
N PRO A 196 7.51 -5.85 -13.85
CA PRO A 196 8.86 -6.40 -13.68
C PRO A 196 9.88 -5.32 -13.35
N PHE A 197 11.12 -5.72 -13.01
CA PHE A 197 12.17 -4.79 -12.58
C PHE A 197 12.54 -3.78 -13.68
N TYR A 198 12.84 -4.28 -14.88
CA TYR A 198 13.19 -3.48 -16.07
C TYR A 198 12.41 -3.93 -17.32
N GLY A 199 12.58 -3.20 -18.42
CA GLY A 199 11.93 -3.41 -19.71
C GLY A 199 10.75 -2.46 -19.95
N LYS A 200 10.06 -2.61 -21.08
CA LYS A 200 8.97 -1.69 -21.49
C LYS A 200 7.79 -1.65 -20.51
N GLU A 201 7.59 -2.70 -19.73
CA GLU A 201 6.59 -2.77 -18.65
C GLU A 201 7.22 -2.60 -17.25
N GLY A 202 8.53 -2.35 -17.19
CA GLY A 202 9.30 -2.24 -15.96
C GLY A 202 9.28 -0.86 -15.32
N ALA A 203 10.02 -0.73 -14.22
CA ALA A 203 9.92 0.42 -13.31
C ALA A 203 10.11 1.77 -14.01
N ALA A 204 11.18 1.90 -14.79
CA ALA A 204 11.57 3.16 -15.42
C ALA A 204 10.54 3.58 -16.49
N TYR A 205 10.13 2.67 -17.37
CA TYR A 205 9.18 2.99 -18.45
C TYR A 205 7.78 3.31 -17.93
N VAL A 206 7.28 2.55 -16.97
CA VAL A 206 5.90 2.70 -16.50
C VAL A 206 5.76 3.86 -15.53
N TYR A 207 6.74 4.07 -14.64
CA TYR A 207 6.62 5.04 -13.55
C TYR A 207 7.61 6.21 -13.60
N GLY A 208 8.66 6.15 -14.44
CA GLY A 208 9.61 7.24 -14.61
C GLY A 208 9.00 8.54 -15.13
N PRO A 209 8.12 8.54 -16.16
CA PRO A 209 7.55 9.75 -16.71
C PRO A 209 6.76 10.58 -15.70
N GLN A 210 5.90 9.94 -14.90
CA GLN A 210 5.15 10.63 -13.83
C GLN A 210 6.07 11.19 -12.73
N LYS A 211 7.28 10.64 -12.58
CA LYS A 211 8.32 11.10 -11.65
C LYS A 211 9.19 12.22 -12.21
N GLY A 212 8.98 12.61 -13.48
CA GLY A 212 9.71 13.70 -14.13
C GLY A 212 10.85 13.27 -15.05
N ALA A 213 11.01 11.98 -15.36
CA ALA A 213 12.00 11.53 -16.34
C ALA A 213 11.56 11.85 -17.78
N SER A 214 12.50 12.37 -18.58
CA SER A 214 12.42 12.40 -20.04
C SER A 214 12.57 11.00 -20.65
N GLU A 215 12.23 10.83 -21.92
CA GLU A 215 12.38 9.54 -22.63
C GLU A 215 13.82 9.00 -22.59
N GLN A 216 14.81 9.88 -22.73
CA GLN A 216 16.24 9.50 -22.65
C GLN A 216 16.64 9.07 -21.24
N GLU A 217 16.15 9.77 -20.21
CA GLU A 217 16.38 9.39 -18.81
C GLU A 217 15.70 8.07 -18.47
N VAL A 218 14.51 7.80 -19.01
CA VAL A 218 13.81 6.51 -18.86
C VAL A 218 14.66 5.37 -19.42
N GLU A 219 15.17 5.51 -20.65
CA GLU A 219 16.05 4.49 -21.27
C GLU A 219 17.33 4.27 -20.44
N TYR A 220 17.93 5.35 -19.96
CA TYR A 220 19.13 5.29 -19.14
C TYR A 220 18.88 4.60 -17.78
N LEU A 221 17.78 4.94 -17.11
CA LEU A 221 17.38 4.31 -15.84
C LEU A 221 17.08 2.82 -16.03
N ASP A 222 16.43 2.45 -17.13
CA ASP A 222 16.13 1.05 -17.45
C ASP A 222 17.41 0.22 -17.66
N GLN A 223 18.40 0.78 -18.37
CA GLN A 223 19.72 0.15 -18.50
C GLN A 223 20.43 0.00 -17.14
N GLY A 224 20.31 1.01 -16.28
CA GLY A 224 20.82 0.93 -14.91
C GLY A 224 20.14 -0.15 -14.06
N LEU A 225 18.82 -0.29 -14.17
CA LEU A 225 18.06 -1.36 -13.52
C LEU A 225 18.48 -2.75 -14.03
N GLN A 226 18.64 -2.90 -15.35
CA GLN A 226 19.11 -4.15 -15.94
C GLN A 226 20.51 -4.51 -15.43
N HIS A 227 21.44 -3.54 -15.43
CA HIS A 227 22.79 -3.73 -14.92
C HIS A 227 22.81 -4.15 -13.44
N LEU A 228 22.02 -3.48 -12.59
CA LEU A 228 21.90 -3.86 -11.19
C LEU A 228 21.27 -5.25 -11.02
N ALA A 229 20.29 -5.62 -11.84
CA ALA A 229 19.68 -6.94 -11.80
C ALA A 229 20.71 -8.05 -12.08
N ASP A 230 21.61 -7.83 -13.04
CA ASP A 230 22.70 -8.76 -13.34
C ASP A 230 23.68 -8.91 -12.16
N LEU A 231 24.03 -7.79 -11.50
CA LEU A 231 24.84 -7.82 -10.28
C LEU A 231 24.14 -8.55 -9.13
N ILE A 232 22.86 -8.29 -8.90
CA ILE A 232 22.08 -8.99 -7.87
C ILE A 232 22.05 -10.50 -8.15
N LYS A 233 21.85 -10.89 -9.41
CA LYS A 233 21.85 -12.29 -9.81
C LYS A 233 23.20 -12.97 -9.59
N SER A 234 24.29 -12.29 -9.91
CA SER A 234 25.67 -12.77 -9.67
C SER A 234 25.98 -12.91 -8.17
N ASP A 235 25.73 -11.85 -7.40
CA ASP A 235 26.22 -11.72 -6.03
C ASP A 235 25.29 -12.38 -4.99
N PHE A 236 24.01 -12.54 -5.32
CA PHE A 236 22.98 -13.07 -4.41
C PHE A 236 22.26 -14.31 -4.96
N GLY A 237 22.49 -14.69 -6.23
CA GLY A 237 21.80 -15.82 -6.85
C GLY A 237 20.30 -15.58 -7.10
N LEU A 238 19.85 -14.32 -7.05
CA LEU A 238 18.45 -13.95 -7.19
C LEU A 238 18.19 -13.25 -8.52
N ASP A 239 17.27 -13.80 -9.32
CA ASP A 239 16.79 -13.17 -10.53
C ASP A 239 15.59 -12.27 -10.23
N VAL A 240 15.86 -11.00 -9.88
CA VAL A 240 14.82 -10.01 -9.53
C VAL A 240 13.86 -9.72 -10.68
N GLN A 241 14.26 -9.97 -11.94
CA GLN A 241 13.36 -9.77 -13.09
C GLN A 241 12.19 -10.75 -13.07
N THR A 242 12.34 -11.91 -12.44
CA THR A 242 11.29 -12.94 -12.33
C THR A 242 10.36 -12.73 -11.14
N VAL A 243 10.68 -11.78 -10.25
CA VAL A 243 9.88 -11.49 -9.07
C VAL A 243 8.71 -10.58 -9.48
N PRO A 244 7.45 -11.02 -9.32
CA PRO A 244 6.29 -10.16 -9.59
C PRO A 244 6.34 -8.90 -8.73
N GLY A 245 6.13 -7.73 -9.34
CA GLY A 245 6.13 -6.45 -8.64
C GLY A 245 7.54 -5.94 -8.30
N ALA A 246 8.60 -6.54 -8.84
CA ALA A 246 9.96 -6.06 -8.63
C ALA A 246 10.17 -4.60 -9.08
N GLY A 247 9.45 -4.16 -10.11
CA GLY A 247 9.54 -2.78 -10.61
C GLY A 247 8.80 -1.75 -9.75
N ALA A 248 8.04 -2.19 -8.75
CA ALA A 248 7.28 -1.30 -7.89
C ALA A 248 8.20 -0.27 -7.24
N ALA A 249 7.68 0.96 -7.13
CA ALA A 249 8.37 2.08 -6.52
C ALA A 249 9.78 2.37 -7.08
N GLY A 250 9.95 2.24 -8.40
CA GLY A 250 11.23 2.54 -9.05
C GLY A 250 12.30 1.46 -8.84
N GLY A 251 11.86 0.20 -8.74
CA GLY A 251 12.72 -0.95 -8.48
C GLY A 251 12.95 -1.25 -6.99
N ILE A 252 12.37 -0.49 -6.06
CA ILE A 252 12.46 -0.83 -4.63
C ILE A 252 11.81 -2.20 -4.38
N GLY A 253 10.80 -2.60 -5.14
CA GLY A 253 10.19 -3.93 -5.03
C GLY A 253 11.20 -5.06 -5.16
N GLY A 254 12.10 -5.00 -6.15
CA GLY A 254 13.17 -5.98 -6.33
C GLY A 254 14.33 -5.76 -5.37
N GLY A 255 14.69 -4.50 -5.10
CA GLY A 255 15.75 -4.15 -4.15
C GLY A 255 15.46 -4.61 -2.72
N ALA A 256 14.22 -4.47 -2.24
CA ALA A 256 13.82 -4.96 -0.93
C ALA A 256 13.89 -6.49 -0.84
N VAL A 257 13.55 -7.22 -1.90
CA VAL A 257 13.71 -8.68 -1.92
C VAL A 257 15.20 -9.05 -1.89
N ALA A 258 16.02 -8.38 -2.69
CA ALA A 258 17.44 -8.67 -2.82
C ALA A 258 18.26 -8.31 -1.56
N PHE A 259 18.06 -7.12 -1.02
CA PHE A 259 18.89 -6.56 0.05
C PHE A 259 18.30 -6.78 1.44
N LEU A 260 16.97 -6.88 1.54
CA LEU A 260 16.27 -7.03 2.83
C LEU A 260 15.70 -8.43 3.06
N GLY A 261 15.72 -9.31 2.05
CA GLY A 261 15.03 -10.59 2.11
C GLY A 261 13.51 -10.43 2.24
N ALA A 262 12.97 -9.30 1.79
CA ALA A 262 11.55 -9.00 1.93
C ALA A 262 10.69 -9.96 1.12
N LYS A 263 9.49 -10.25 1.62
CA LYS A 263 8.48 -11.04 0.92
C LYS A 263 7.37 -10.13 0.40
N HIS A 264 7.08 -10.22 -0.90
CA HIS A 264 5.92 -9.55 -1.49
C HIS A 264 4.63 -10.14 -0.95
N ARG A 265 3.71 -9.27 -0.57
CA ARG A 265 2.34 -9.59 -0.12
C ARG A 265 1.40 -8.58 -0.77
N ALA A 266 0.24 -9.04 -1.22
CA ALA A 266 -0.85 -8.13 -1.59
C ALA A 266 -1.23 -7.29 -0.36
N GLY A 267 -1.38 -5.98 -0.54
CA GLY A 267 -1.53 -5.07 0.58
C GLY A 267 -2.81 -5.32 1.38
N ILE A 268 -3.92 -5.63 0.70
CA ILE A 268 -5.17 -6.01 1.39
C ILE A 268 -5.01 -7.27 2.26
N GLU A 269 -4.33 -8.30 1.76
CA GLU A 269 -4.13 -9.53 2.53
C GLU A 269 -3.26 -9.28 3.76
N LEU A 270 -2.26 -8.41 3.62
CA LEU A 270 -1.44 -7.98 4.74
C LEU A 270 -2.27 -7.22 5.78
N VAL A 271 -3.09 -6.26 5.36
CA VAL A 271 -3.94 -5.47 6.28
C VAL A 271 -4.95 -6.37 6.98
N LYS A 272 -5.58 -7.32 6.28
CA LYS A 272 -6.47 -8.32 6.86
C LYS A 272 -5.79 -9.16 7.94
N ASP A 273 -4.58 -9.64 7.66
CA ASP A 273 -3.79 -10.41 8.63
C ASP A 273 -3.46 -9.58 9.87
N LEU A 274 -3.03 -8.33 9.68
CA LEU A 274 -2.72 -7.42 10.78
C LEU A 274 -3.94 -7.14 11.65
N LEU A 275 -5.11 -7.00 11.04
CA LEU A 275 -6.36 -6.70 11.74
C LEU A 275 -7.09 -7.96 12.22
N ASP A 276 -6.56 -9.17 12.03
CA ASP A 276 -7.25 -10.44 12.34
C ASP A 276 -8.69 -10.49 11.75
N PHE A 277 -8.82 -10.00 10.51
CA PHE A 277 -10.11 -9.78 9.85
C PHE A 277 -10.91 -11.08 9.74
N ASP A 278 -10.27 -12.15 9.26
CA ASP A 278 -10.92 -13.44 9.00
C ASP A 278 -11.47 -14.10 10.26
N THR A 279 -10.88 -13.84 11.43
CA THR A 279 -11.43 -14.27 12.71
C THR A 279 -12.62 -13.43 13.12
N GLN A 280 -12.53 -12.10 12.97
CA GLN A 280 -13.59 -11.18 13.40
C GLN A 280 -14.89 -11.35 12.61
N ILE A 281 -14.83 -11.74 11.33
CA ILE A 281 -16.02 -11.93 10.49
C ILE A 281 -16.81 -13.20 10.78
N LYS A 282 -16.28 -14.13 11.58
CA LYS A 282 -16.97 -15.39 11.90
C LYS A 282 -18.33 -15.12 12.56
N GLY A 283 -19.36 -15.78 12.04
CA GLY A 283 -20.74 -15.63 12.50
C GLY A 283 -21.41 -14.32 12.12
N ALA A 284 -20.82 -13.52 11.22
CA ALA A 284 -21.51 -12.34 10.68
C ALA A 284 -22.64 -12.79 9.73
N ASP A 285 -23.78 -12.12 9.84
CA ASP A 285 -24.92 -12.29 8.93
C ASP A 285 -24.74 -11.46 7.65
N TRP A 286 -24.01 -10.34 7.73
CA TRP A 286 -23.65 -9.48 6.61
C TRP A 286 -22.26 -8.87 6.80
N ILE A 287 -21.53 -8.72 5.71
CA ILE A 287 -20.41 -7.79 5.62
C ILE A 287 -20.82 -6.62 4.73
N ILE A 288 -20.71 -5.41 5.25
CA ILE A 288 -20.96 -4.17 4.51
C ILE A 288 -19.63 -3.49 4.23
N SER A 289 -19.32 -3.26 2.97
CA SER A 289 -18.10 -2.60 2.54
C SER A 289 -18.41 -1.45 1.57
N GLY A 290 -17.37 -0.76 1.15
CA GLY A 290 -17.48 0.34 0.21
C GLY A 290 -16.14 0.89 -0.21
N GLU A 291 -16.11 1.50 -1.38
CA GLU A 291 -14.96 2.21 -1.93
C GLU A 291 -15.41 3.29 -2.93
N GLY A 292 -14.47 4.12 -3.41
CA GLY A 292 -14.79 5.23 -4.31
C GLY A 292 -15.45 4.81 -5.63
N ALA A 293 -14.99 3.72 -6.24
CA ALA A 293 -15.53 3.17 -7.47
C ALA A 293 -15.43 1.65 -7.42
N LEU A 294 -16.51 0.96 -7.79
CA LEU A 294 -16.59 -0.47 -7.90
C LEU A 294 -16.63 -0.86 -9.38
N ASP A 295 -15.47 -1.28 -9.89
CA ASP A 295 -15.19 -1.61 -11.29
C ASP A 295 -14.36 -2.92 -11.41
N GLU A 296 -13.96 -3.34 -12.60
CA GLU A 296 -13.11 -4.53 -12.75
C GLU A 296 -11.76 -4.40 -12.03
N GLN A 297 -11.23 -3.19 -11.89
CA GLN A 297 -9.96 -2.95 -11.20
C GLN A 297 -10.03 -3.13 -9.69
N SER A 298 -11.23 -3.03 -9.14
CA SER A 298 -11.53 -3.27 -7.73
C SER A 298 -11.26 -4.71 -7.32
N PHE A 299 -11.16 -5.63 -8.30
CA PHE A 299 -10.84 -7.04 -8.07
C PHE A 299 -9.37 -7.43 -8.27
N TYR A 300 -8.51 -6.49 -8.67
CA TYR A 300 -7.07 -6.73 -8.78
C TYR A 300 -6.34 -6.36 -7.48
N GLY A 301 -6.40 -7.23 -6.48
CA GLY A 301 -5.59 -7.11 -5.26
C GLY A 301 -6.03 -6.02 -4.27
N LYS A 302 -7.24 -5.47 -4.41
CA LYS A 302 -7.75 -4.37 -3.58
C LYS A 302 -8.73 -4.83 -2.48
N THR A 303 -9.18 -3.87 -1.68
CA THR A 303 -10.03 -4.05 -0.49
C THR A 303 -11.29 -4.91 -0.73
N ILE A 304 -12.10 -4.59 -1.74
CA ILE A 304 -13.36 -5.33 -1.98
C ILE A 304 -13.11 -6.79 -2.33
N LYS A 305 -12.06 -7.09 -3.11
CA LYS A 305 -11.68 -8.48 -3.40
C LYS A 305 -11.34 -9.26 -2.14
N GLY A 306 -10.49 -8.70 -1.29
CA GLY A 306 -10.07 -9.34 -0.05
C GLY A 306 -11.25 -9.60 0.90
N VAL A 307 -12.20 -8.66 0.97
CA VAL A 307 -13.45 -8.83 1.73
C VAL A 307 -14.31 -9.94 1.14
N CYS A 308 -14.53 -9.95 -0.18
CA CYS A 308 -15.36 -10.94 -0.85
C CYS A 308 -14.78 -12.36 -0.74
N ASP A 309 -13.46 -12.51 -0.86
CA ASP A 309 -12.78 -13.81 -0.71
C ASP A 309 -13.00 -14.40 0.69
N SER A 310 -12.80 -13.59 1.73
CA SER A 310 -13.01 -14.00 3.12
C SER A 310 -14.48 -14.30 3.42
N ALA A 311 -15.39 -13.49 2.87
CA ALA A 311 -16.83 -13.68 3.01
C ALA A 311 -17.29 -14.99 2.35
N ALA A 312 -16.80 -15.26 1.14
CA ALA A 312 -17.12 -16.47 0.38
C ALA A 312 -16.68 -17.74 1.12
N ALA A 313 -15.51 -17.73 1.76
CA ALA A 313 -15.01 -18.86 2.56
C ALA A 313 -15.95 -19.23 3.73
N LEU A 314 -16.78 -18.29 4.19
CA LEU A 314 -17.74 -18.47 5.28
C LEU A 314 -19.20 -18.39 4.82
N SER A 315 -19.44 -18.28 3.51
CA SER A 315 -20.79 -18.09 2.93
C SER A 315 -21.55 -16.88 3.50
N ILE A 316 -20.84 -15.80 3.82
CA ILE A 316 -21.43 -14.56 4.34
C ILE A 316 -21.77 -13.65 3.15
N PRO A 317 -23.00 -13.11 3.04
CA PRO A 317 -23.35 -12.18 1.97
C PRO A 317 -22.67 -10.82 2.17
N VAL A 318 -22.21 -10.24 1.05
CA VAL A 318 -21.55 -8.92 1.03
C VAL A 318 -22.46 -7.87 0.40
N ALA A 319 -22.57 -6.72 1.06
CA ALA A 319 -23.17 -5.50 0.53
C ALA A 319 -22.10 -4.44 0.26
N VAL A 320 -22.09 -3.84 -0.93
CA VAL A 320 -21.11 -2.81 -1.32
C VAL A 320 -21.81 -1.50 -1.66
N PHE A 321 -21.39 -0.43 -0.99
CA PHE A 321 -21.80 0.94 -1.27
C PHE A 321 -20.61 1.67 -1.90
N CYS A 322 -20.77 2.17 -3.13
CA CYS A 322 -19.67 2.78 -3.86
C CYS A 322 -20.05 4.14 -4.45
N GLY A 323 -19.06 4.99 -4.74
CA GLY A 323 -19.31 6.27 -5.40
C GLY A 323 -19.68 6.12 -6.87
N HIS A 324 -19.13 5.12 -7.54
CA HIS A 324 -19.44 4.77 -8.91
C HIS A 324 -19.55 3.25 -9.04
N LEU A 325 -20.58 2.76 -9.72
CA LEU A 325 -20.81 1.33 -9.93
C LEU A 325 -20.70 1.02 -11.43
N ASP A 326 -19.61 0.36 -11.82
CA ASP A 326 -19.36 -0.11 -13.19
C ASP A 326 -19.14 -1.63 -13.19
N LEU A 327 -20.15 -2.36 -12.71
CA LEU A 327 -20.19 -3.81 -12.73
C LEU A 327 -21.57 -4.32 -13.09
N THR A 328 -21.62 -5.31 -13.96
CA THR A 328 -22.86 -6.02 -14.26
C THR A 328 -23.34 -6.83 -13.05
N ARG A 329 -24.65 -7.01 -12.92
CA ARG A 329 -25.23 -7.88 -11.87
C ARG A 329 -24.70 -9.31 -11.91
N GLN A 330 -24.40 -9.82 -13.10
CA GLN A 330 -23.79 -11.14 -13.25
C GLN A 330 -22.42 -11.16 -12.58
N LYS A 331 -21.59 -10.15 -12.87
CA LYS A 331 -20.23 -10.08 -12.30
C LYS A 331 -20.26 -9.94 -10.78
N GLN A 332 -21.15 -9.11 -10.24
CA GLN A 332 -21.37 -8.96 -8.80
C GLN A 332 -21.65 -10.31 -8.12
N LYS A 333 -22.52 -11.14 -8.71
CA LYS A 333 -22.81 -12.48 -8.19
C LYS A 333 -21.61 -13.43 -8.27
N GLU A 334 -20.85 -13.39 -9.36
CA GLU A 334 -19.65 -14.22 -9.53
C GLU A 334 -18.60 -13.96 -8.45
N VAL A 335 -18.49 -12.71 -7.98
CA VAL A 335 -17.55 -12.32 -6.93
C VAL A 335 -18.16 -12.36 -5.53
N GLY A 336 -19.39 -12.86 -5.35
CA GLY A 336 -20.02 -13.01 -4.03
C GLY A 336 -20.67 -11.75 -3.46
N ILE A 337 -20.87 -10.70 -4.26
CA ILE A 337 -21.58 -9.50 -3.85
C ILE A 337 -23.09 -9.72 -4.00
N ALA A 338 -23.79 -9.75 -2.87
CA ALA A 338 -25.24 -9.96 -2.79
C ALA A 338 -26.02 -8.66 -3.02
N TYR A 339 -25.46 -7.52 -2.63
CA TYR A 339 -26.03 -6.19 -2.83
C TYR A 339 -24.95 -5.20 -3.26
N ALA A 340 -25.20 -4.42 -4.31
CA ALA A 340 -24.30 -3.34 -4.72
C ALA A 340 -25.11 -2.13 -5.16
N THR A 341 -24.72 -0.95 -4.70
CA THR A 341 -25.34 0.29 -5.16
C THR A 341 -24.34 1.44 -5.25
N SER A 342 -24.57 2.32 -6.24
CA SER A 342 -23.93 3.62 -6.29
C SER A 342 -24.67 4.56 -5.33
N ILE A 343 -23.94 5.21 -4.43
CA ILE A 343 -24.55 6.22 -3.54
C ILE A 343 -24.83 7.53 -4.27
N ASN A 344 -24.12 7.79 -5.37
CA ASN A 344 -24.25 9.04 -6.11
C ASN A 344 -25.48 9.04 -7.02
N LYS A 345 -26.11 10.21 -7.14
CA LYS A 345 -27.26 10.40 -8.03
C LYS A 345 -26.79 10.56 -9.47
N PRO A 346 -27.58 10.10 -10.46
CA PRO A 346 -27.25 10.31 -11.86
C PRO A 346 -27.03 11.79 -12.21
N GLY A 347 -25.96 12.09 -12.92
CA GLY A 347 -25.69 13.43 -13.46
C GLY A 347 -25.03 14.43 -12.50
N GLN A 348 -24.65 14.03 -11.28
CA GLN A 348 -23.87 14.90 -10.38
C GLN A 348 -22.45 15.13 -10.90
N SER A 349 -21.91 16.33 -10.68
CA SER A 349 -20.48 16.56 -10.84
C SER A 349 -19.68 15.83 -9.75
N LEU A 350 -18.38 15.61 -9.98
CA LEU A 350 -17.51 14.97 -8.98
C LEU A 350 -17.47 15.78 -7.67
N GLU A 351 -17.41 17.10 -7.77
CA GLU A 351 -17.39 18.01 -6.61
C GLU A 351 -18.70 17.91 -5.79
N GLU A 352 -19.85 17.91 -6.47
CA GLU A 352 -21.16 17.73 -5.83
C GLU A 352 -21.30 16.36 -5.17
N ALA A 353 -20.79 15.31 -5.82
CA ALA A 353 -20.78 13.95 -5.30
C ALA A 353 -19.93 13.83 -4.03
N ILE A 354 -18.71 14.40 -4.04
CA ILE A 354 -17.83 14.45 -2.87
C ILE A 354 -18.52 15.22 -1.73
N ALA A 355 -19.05 16.42 -2.00
CA ALA A 355 -19.72 17.24 -0.98
C ALA A 355 -20.97 16.56 -0.39
N SER A 356 -21.67 15.73 -1.17
CA SER A 356 -22.90 15.05 -0.75
C SER A 356 -22.68 13.63 -0.22
N THR A 357 -21.44 13.11 -0.24
CA THR A 357 -21.14 11.68 0.00
C THR A 357 -21.74 11.18 1.32
N SER A 358 -21.58 11.92 2.42
CA SER A 358 -22.11 11.53 3.74
C SER A 358 -23.63 11.37 3.74
N LYS A 359 -24.36 12.27 3.06
CA LYS A 359 -25.82 12.23 2.97
C LYS A 359 -26.26 11.07 2.08
N ASN A 360 -25.65 10.98 0.90
CA ASN A 360 -25.92 9.93 -0.09
C ASN A 360 -25.71 8.53 0.50
N LEU A 361 -24.64 8.33 1.28
CA LEU A 361 -24.37 7.07 1.96
C LEU A 361 -25.46 6.73 2.98
N LYS A 362 -25.92 7.71 3.79
CA LYS A 362 -27.02 7.48 4.74
C LYS A 362 -28.29 7.02 4.04
N ASP A 363 -28.71 7.76 3.01
CA ASP A 363 -29.92 7.47 2.25
C ASP A 363 -29.86 6.05 1.65
N ALA A 364 -28.71 5.66 1.08
CA ALA A 364 -28.53 4.34 0.48
C ALA A 364 -28.55 3.20 1.53
N VAL A 365 -27.91 3.40 2.68
CA VAL A 365 -27.88 2.41 3.77
C VAL A 365 -29.26 2.25 4.40
N GLU A 366 -30.03 3.33 4.55
CA GLU A 366 -31.42 3.25 5.04
C GLU A 366 -32.29 2.39 4.14
N GLN A 367 -32.12 2.52 2.81
CA GLN A 367 -32.85 1.69 1.85
C GLN A 367 -32.46 0.22 1.97
N PHE A 368 -31.16 -0.09 2.00
CA PHE A 368 -30.66 -1.45 2.21
C PHE A 368 -31.18 -2.05 3.51
N ALA A 369 -31.14 -1.30 4.61
CA ALA A 369 -31.57 -1.79 5.93
C ALA A 369 -33.06 -2.16 5.94
N LYS A 370 -33.92 -1.41 5.25
CA LYS A 370 -35.34 -1.77 5.11
C LYS A 370 -35.52 -3.09 4.35
N GLU A 371 -34.86 -3.21 3.20
CA GLU A 371 -35.02 -4.36 2.29
C GLU A 371 -34.38 -5.65 2.83
N SER A 372 -33.23 -5.54 3.49
CA SER A 372 -32.36 -6.71 3.77
C SER A 372 -32.17 -7.02 5.26
N ILE A 373 -32.52 -6.11 6.17
CA ILE A 373 -32.30 -6.26 7.61
C ILE A 373 -33.61 -6.31 8.42
N LEU A 374 -34.65 -5.61 7.94
CA LEU A 374 -35.98 -5.64 8.56
C LEU A 374 -36.92 -6.66 7.92
N GLU A 375 -36.90 -6.79 6.59
CA GLU A 375 -37.81 -7.66 5.85
C GLU A 375 -37.26 -9.08 5.60
N GLY A 376 -35.96 -9.30 5.83
CA GLY A 376 -35.27 -10.59 5.78
C GLY A 376 -34.96 -11.13 7.16
#